data_AF-A0A4P9Z0L0-F1
#
_entry.id   AF-A0A4P9Z0L0-F1
#
_cell.length_a   1.000
_cell.length_b   1.000
_cell.length_c   1.000
_cell.angle_alpha   90.00
_cell.angle_beta   90.00
_cell.angle_gamma   90.00
#
_symmetry.space_group_name_H-M   'P 1'
#
loop_
_entity.id
_entity.type
_entity.pdbx_description
1 polymer ?
#
loop_
_entity_poly.entity_id
_entity_poly.type
_entity_poly.pdbx_seq_one_letter_code
_entity_poly.pdbx_strand_id
1 'polypeptide(L)'
;SHPVALVFHVVFRLAALALYLLSGIFTDGFVFVFVVCVVLLSFDFWTVKNISGRLLVGLRWWNDVLEDGSSTWAFESKEPTQGVNPVDAKVFWYTLYGTPLV
;
A
#
# COMPACT_ATOMS: atom_id res chain seq x y z
N SER A 1 2.62 14.00 -11.55
CA SER A 1 2.70 14.07 -10.08
C SER A 1 1.33 13.79 -9.48
N HIS A 2 1.25 12.96 -8.43
CA HIS A 2 -0.02 12.51 -7.83
C HIS A 2 -0.09 12.81 -6.33
N PRO A 3 -0.31 14.09 -5.92
CA PRO A 3 -0.23 14.50 -4.52
C PRO A 3 -1.30 13.84 -3.63
N VAL A 4 -2.51 13.64 -4.16
CA VAL A 4 -3.60 12.98 -3.43
C VAL A 4 -3.23 11.52 -3.10
N ALA A 5 -2.71 10.79 -4.08
CA ALA A 5 -2.29 9.40 -3.88
C ALA A 5 -1.15 9.28 -2.84
N LEU A 6 -0.25 10.26 -2.81
CA LEU A 6 0.87 10.32 -1.86
C LEU A 6 0.37 10.56 -0.42
N VAL A 7 -0.57 11.49 -0.21
CA VAL A 7 -1.18 11.71 1.12
C VAL A 7 -1.92 10.46 1.59
N PHE A 8 -2.76 9.86 0.74
CA PHE A 8 -3.47 8.64 1.09
C PHE A 8 -2.51 7.48 1.39
N HIS A 9 -1.40 7.35 0.66
CA HIS A 9 -0.39 6.33 0.91
C HIS A 9 0.19 6.41 2.34
N VAL A 10 0.50 7.63 2.81
CA VAL A 10 1.02 7.84 4.17
C VAL A 10 -0.06 7.63 5.23
N VAL A 11 -1.28 8.12 4.98
CA VAL A 11 -2.40 7.98 5.93
C VAL A 11 -2.79 6.52 6.14
N PHE A 12 -2.93 5.73 5.08
CA PHE A 12 -3.29 4.31 5.19
C PHE A 12 -2.24 3.50 5.93
N ARG A 13 -0.95 3.83 5.77
CA ARG A 13 0.16 3.20 6.50
C ARG A 13 0.13 3.43 8.00
N LEU A 14 -0.39 4.58 8.45
CA LEU A 14 -0.44 4.94 9.87
C LEU A 14 -1.80 4.64 10.52
N ALA A 15 -2.86 4.45 9.73
CA ALA A 15 -4.22 4.31 10.23
C ALA A 15 -4.42 3.10 11.15
N ALA A 16 -3.88 1.93 10.79
CA ALA A 16 -4.01 0.72 11.60
C ALA A 16 -3.31 0.85 12.96
N LEU A 17 -2.10 1.44 12.97
CA LEU A 17 -1.36 1.72 14.19
C LEU A 17 -2.07 2.75 15.07
N ALA A 18 -2.50 3.87 14.48
CA ALA A 18 -3.21 4.92 15.21
C ALA A 18 -4.48 4.37 15.85
N LEU A 19 -5.25 3.54 15.12
CA LEU A 19 -6.43 2.89 15.66
C LEU A 19 -6.07 1.93 16.79
N TYR A 20 -5.02 1.12 16.63
CA TYR A 20 -4.58 0.22 17.69
C TYR A 20 -4.21 0.99 18.98
N LEU A 21 -3.42 2.06 18.88
CA LEU A 21 -2.99 2.86 20.03
C LEU A 21 -4.14 3.65 20.67
N LEU A 22 -5.07 4.18 19.87
CA LEU A 22 -6.20 4.98 20.33
C LEU A 22 -7.43 4.12 20.68
N SER A 23 -7.39 2.81 20.41
CA SER A 23 -8.53 1.91 20.62
C SER A 23 -9.04 1.90 22.06
N GLY A 24 -8.13 2.02 23.04
CA GLY A 24 -8.48 2.08 24.47
C GLY A 24 -9.30 3.31 24.90
N ILE A 25 -9.47 4.32 24.02
CA ILE A 25 -10.37 5.45 24.27
C ILE A 25 -11.82 5.10 23.88
N PHE A 26 -12.00 4.18 22.94
CA PHE A 26 -13.31 3.87 22.34
C PHE A 26 -13.87 2.51 22.75
N THR A 27 -13.01 1.52 23.05
CA THR A 27 -13.43 0.14 23.33
C THR A 27 -12.37 -0.64 24.10
N ASP A 28 -12.81 -1.45 25.06
CA ASP A 28 -11.97 -2.42 25.78
C ASP A 28 -11.96 -3.82 25.11
N GLY A 29 -12.75 -4.00 24.05
CA GLY A 29 -12.96 -5.28 23.39
C GLY A 29 -11.80 -5.67 22.47
N PHE A 30 -10.87 -6.48 22.96
CA PHE A 30 -9.70 -6.96 22.20
C PHE A 30 -10.06 -7.53 20.81
N VAL A 31 -11.07 -8.41 20.73
CA VAL A 31 -11.45 -9.09 19.48
C VAL A 31 -11.91 -8.08 18.44
N PHE A 32 -12.69 -7.07 18.84
CA PHE A 32 -13.17 -6.05 17.93
C PHE A 32 -12.02 -5.21 17.37
N VAL A 33 -11.11 -4.74 18.24
CA VAL A 33 -9.92 -3.98 17.83
C VAL A 33 -9.05 -4.80 16.88
N PHE A 34 -8.82 -6.07 17.19
CA PHE A 34 -8.04 -6.98 16.36
C PHE A 34 -8.63 -7.12 14.95
N VAL A 35 -9.94 -7.38 14.83
CA VAL A 35 -10.62 -7.53 13.53
C VAL A 35 -10.52 -6.23 12.72
N VAL A 36 -10.75 -5.08 13.34
CA VAL A 36 -10.65 -3.78 12.66
C VAL A 36 -9.22 -3.52 12.16
N CYS A 37 -8.20 -3.81 12.98
CA CYS A 37 -6.80 -3.66 12.58
C CYS A 37 -6.44 -4.54 11.38
N VAL A 38 -6.86 -5.81 11.37
CA VAL A 38 -6.59 -6.74 10.25
C VAL A 38 -7.25 -6.26 8.96
N VAL A 39 -8.48 -5.76 9.04
CA VAL A 39 -9.20 -5.20 7.88
C VAL A 39 -8.50 -3.95 7.35
N LEU A 40 -8.09 -3.04 8.24
CA LEU A 40 -7.34 -1.84 7.85
C LEU A 40 -6.00 -2.18 7.20
N LEU A 41 -5.25 -3.13 7.75
CA LEU A 41 -4.00 -3.63 7.17
C LEU A 41 -4.21 -4.25 5.79
N SER A 42 -5.33 -4.94 5.58
CA SER A 42 -5.69 -5.52 4.27
C SER A 42 -5.99 -4.44 3.23
N PHE A 43 -6.74 -3.39 3.60
CA PHE A 43 -6.98 -2.23 2.72
C PHE A 43 -5.68 -1.50 2.39
N ASP A 44 -4.85 -1.26 3.40
CA ASP A 44 -3.56 -0.63 3.27
C ASP A 44 -2.63 -1.44 2.34
N PHE A 45 -2.55 -2.76 2.52
CA PHE A 45 -1.83 -3.65 1.59
C PHE A 45 -2.37 -3.53 0.15
N TRP A 46 -3.69 -3.57 -0.03
CA TRP A 46 -4.30 -3.50 -1.36
C TRP A 46 -4.06 -2.15 -2.04
N THR A 47 -4.16 -1.04 -1.31
CA THR A 47 -3.95 0.31 -1.84
C THR A 47 -2.49 0.55 -2.20
N VAL A 48 -1.52 0.06 -1.41
CA VAL A 48 -0.10 0.11 -1.74
C VAL A 48 0.18 -0.67 -3.03
N LYS A 49 -0.33 -1.91 -3.12
CA LYS A 49 -0.09 -2.79 -4.26
C LYS A 49 -0.74 -2.28 -5.55
N ASN A 50 -2.01 -1.84 -5.50
CA ASN A 50 -2.81 -1.60 -6.71
C ASN A 50 -2.97 -0.13 -7.08
N ILE A 51 -2.86 0.82 -6.15
CA ILE A 51 -3.04 2.25 -6.43
C ILE A 51 -1.69 2.96 -6.36
N SER A 52 -1.05 2.95 -5.20
CA SER A 52 0.18 3.72 -4.94
C SER A 52 1.33 3.22 -5.80
N GLY A 53 1.52 1.90 -5.93
CA GLY A 53 2.53 1.31 -6.82
C GLY A 53 2.37 1.73 -8.28
N ARG A 54 1.13 1.77 -8.80
CA ARG A 54 0.86 2.15 -10.20
C ARG A 54 1.00 3.65 -10.44
N LEU A 55 0.50 4.49 -9.53
CA LEU A 55 0.48 5.94 -9.71
C LEU A 55 1.82 6.59 -9.35
N LEU A 56 2.45 6.19 -8.24
CA LEU A 56 3.63 6.89 -7.69
C LEU A 56 4.94 6.37 -8.28
N VAL A 57 5.06 5.06 -8.50
CA VAL A 57 6.30 4.44 -9.02
C VAL A 57 6.12 3.74 -10.37
N GLY A 58 4.89 3.67 -10.89
CA GLY A 58 4.63 3.07 -12.20
C GLY A 58 4.93 1.57 -12.26
N LEU A 59 4.86 0.88 -11.12
CA LEU A 59 5.10 -0.56 -11.03
C LEU A 59 3.77 -1.31 -11.05
N ARG A 60 3.74 -2.41 -11.79
CA ARG A 60 2.56 -3.28 -11.88
C ARG A 60 3.00 -4.72 -11.99
N TRP A 61 2.31 -5.59 -11.27
CA TRP A 61 2.48 -7.04 -11.37
C TRP A 61 1.13 -7.74 -11.22
N TRP A 62 0.96 -8.80 -11.99
CA TRP A 62 -0.25 -9.62 -12.00
C TRP A 62 0.08 -11.06 -12.38
N ASN A 63 -0.86 -11.96 -12.08
CA ASN A 63 -0.79 -13.36 -12.45
C ASN A 63 -1.82 -13.63 -13.54
N ASP A 64 -1.37 -14.16 -14.67
CA ASP A 64 -2.21 -14.63 -15.76
C ASP A 64 -2.23 -16.17 -15.73
N VAL A 65 -3.43 -16.72 -15.57
CA VAL A 65 -3.66 -18.17 -15.66
C VAL A 65 -3.93 -18.51 -17.12
N LEU A 66 -3.07 -19.34 -17.70
CA LEU A 66 -3.18 -19.80 -19.08
C LEU A 66 -4.27 -20.89 -19.20
N GLU A 67 -4.69 -21.17 -20.45
CA GLU A 67 -5.73 -22.17 -20.73
C GLU A 67 -5.34 -23.59 -20.30
N ASP A 68 -4.04 -23.89 -20.20
CA ASP A 68 -3.49 -25.15 -19.71
C ASP A 68 -3.46 -25.25 -18.16
N GLY A 69 -3.93 -24.21 -17.47
CA GLY A 69 -3.92 -24.12 -16.00
C GLY A 69 -2.56 -23.72 -15.41
N SER A 70 -1.54 -23.45 -16.23
CA SER A 70 -0.27 -22.93 -15.75
C SER A 70 -0.37 -21.43 -15.42
N SER A 71 0.42 -20.98 -14.46
CA SER A 71 0.39 -19.59 -13.99
C SER A 71 1.62 -18.82 -14.47
N THR A 72 1.40 -17.70 -15.15
CA THR A 72 2.46 -16.79 -15.59
C THR A 72 2.41 -15.50 -14.80
N TRP A 73 3.57 -15.03 -14.33
CA TRP A 73 3.67 -13.77 -13.60
C TRP A 73 4.28 -12.70 -14.52
N ALA A 74 3.53 -11.64 -14.75
CA ALA A 74 3.96 -10.50 -15.55
C ALA A 74 4.31 -9.32 -14.66
N PHE A 75 5.40 -8.63 -14.98
CA PHE A 75 5.86 -7.41 -14.33
C PHE A 75 6.05 -6.31 -15.36
N GLU A 76 5.53 -5.13 -15.07
CA GLU A 76 5.59 -3.94 -15.90
C GLU A 76 6.09 -2.76 -15.05
N SER A 77 7.06 -2.02 -15.58
CA SER A 77 7.58 -0.79 -15.00
C SER A 77 7.62 0.30 -16.06
N LYS A 78 7.30 1.54 -15.69
CA LYS A 78 7.45 2.69 -16.60
C LYS A 78 8.90 2.84 -17.08
N GLU A 79 9.07 3.13 -18.37
CA GLU A 79 10.38 3.40 -18.96
C GLU A 79 11.04 4.64 -18.32
N PRO A 80 12.37 4.68 -18.17
CA PRO A 80 13.08 5.82 -17.59
C PRO A 80 12.83 7.15 -18.31
N THR A 81 12.54 7.07 -19.61
CA THR A 81 12.22 8.19 -20.51
C THR A 81 10.85 8.81 -20.23
N GLN A 82 9.89 8.00 -19.76
CA GLN A 82 8.60 8.49 -19.25
C GLN A 82 8.75 8.83 -17.77
N GLY A 83 9.44 9.94 -17.50
CA GLY A 83 9.87 10.34 -16.16
C GLY A 83 8.77 10.24 -15.10
N VAL A 84 9.00 9.38 -14.10
CA VAL A 84 8.26 9.40 -12.84
C VAL A 84 8.71 10.62 -12.04
N ASN A 85 7.78 11.30 -11.37
CA ASN A 85 8.14 12.41 -10.50
C ASN A 85 9.10 11.90 -9.39
N PRO A 86 10.34 12.41 -9.31
CA PRO A 86 11.33 11.92 -8.34
C PRO A 86 10.88 12.09 -6.89
N VAL A 87 10.01 13.05 -6.59
CA VAL A 87 9.45 13.24 -5.25
C VAL A 87 8.47 12.11 -4.91
N ASP A 88 7.55 11.78 -5.83
CA ASP A 88 6.55 10.73 -5.64
C ASP A 88 7.23 9.37 -5.41
N ALA A 89 8.29 9.08 -6.18
CA ALA A 89 9.09 7.87 -6.03
C ALA A 89 9.84 7.83 -4.70
N LYS A 90 10.53 8.91 -4.30
CA LYS A 90 11.25 8.97 -3.02
C LYS A 90 10.32 8.74 -1.84
N VAL A 91 9.20 9.48 -1.78
CA VAL A 91 8.26 9.35 -0.66
C VAL A 91 7.70 7.94 -0.59
N PHE A 92 7.30 7.36 -1.73
CA PHE A 92 6.83 5.97 -1.77
C PHE A 92 7.84 5.00 -1.15
N TRP A 93 9.11 5.03 -1.58
CA TRP A 93 10.12 4.11 -1.07
C TRP A 93 10.48 4.37 0.39
N TYR A 94 10.63 5.62 0.80
CA TYR A 94 10.91 5.95 2.21
C TYR A 94 9.77 5.53 3.14
N THR A 95 8.52 5.76 2.76
CA THR A 95 7.36 5.33 3.53
C THR A 95 7.28 3.80 3.59
N LEU A 96 7.48 3.12 2.46
CA LEU A 96 7.44 1.65 2.41
C LEU A 96 8.51 1.00 3.29
N TYR A 97 9.76 1.45 3.19
CA TYR A 97 10.87 0.91 3.99
C TYR A 97 10.86 1.40 5.44
N GLY A 98 10.26 2.56 5.72
CA GLY A 98 10.12 3.11 7.06
C GLY A 98 8.98 2.48 7.87
N THR A 99 7.93 1.97 7.22
CA THR A 99 6.77 1.36 7.89
C THR A 99 7.13 0.31 8.95
N PRO A 100 8.00 -0.69 8.70
CA PRO A 100 8.31 -1.71 9.70
C PRO A 100 9.10 -1.22 10.93
N LEU A 101 9.57 0.04 10.94
CA LEU A 101 10.22 0.64 12.11
C LEU A 101 9.22 1.14 13.16
N VAL A 102 7.94 1.11 12.82
CA VAL A 102 6.81 1.56 13.63
C VAL A 102 5.95 0.36 13.99
#